data_AF-A0A929CJN6-F1
#
_entry.id   AF-A0A929CJN6-F1
#
_cell.length_a   1.000
_cell.length_b   1.000
_cell.length_c   1.000
_cell.angle_alpha   90.00
_cell.angle_beta   90.00
_cell.angle_gamma   90.00
#
_symmetry.space_group_name_H-M   'P 1'
#
loop_
_entity.id
_entity.type
_entity.pdbx_description
1 polymer ?
#
loop_
_entity_poly.entity_id
_entity_poly.type
_entity_poly.pdbx_seq_one_letter_code
_entity_poly.pdbx_strand_id
1 'polypeptide(L)'
;MTKLEQYIKNEIVVSSAEVVDYCVNILGITQSNARKRISRLSETIGKVKGICSDKKSILYYKDNWGKENYFEKLEKLLQKHAKQHYYVINALRLHYGVIEKEKLATYTVSPIKFTKGHKPFESVIDDLLKLKIVRIDDSDYILSEYICSERKEKAFKLINRITLNHFHEWARNIGLISYDSAKFDSDTDFSRYQFSMVAPSYIKSLASKSKDKFIPAFVVADVFINNNINENDVNYFIKKLENISMQNQKANFISFLIITSHKKEVYKLLKSNGIIIGNTDELFGKKYTETLFGIVNFLENSEVILMKNSDSYIKLLNNIEKFAIGKTYNLKGDLFEFNVGYFHGQLCQNMEISKKVYYDGKNKEIDIYAVYQEKVVFAECKGYNHKIDIEYVEKWLSETVPLIRKWALGCDSLKDKNMEFELWCTGGFEDESMETLRVIKERTKKYTINFLGLDDMIKVARDKNIKHFEKIIKDYYIKEV
;
A
#
# COMPACT_ATOMS: atom_id res chain seq x y z
N MET A 1 40.91 -4.21 -22.04
CA MET A 1 40.18 -4.30 -20.77
C MET A 1 41.13 -4.85 -19.72
N THR A 2 41.36 -4.14 -18.62
CA THR A 2 42.30 -4.58 -17.56
C THR A 2 41.71 -5.76 -16.76
N LYS A 3 42.56 -6.52 -16.04
CA LYS A 3 42.09 -7.59 -15.11
C LYS A 3 41.07 -7.05 -14.09
N LEU A 4 41.23 -5.80 -13.66
CA LEU A 4 40.32 -5.12 -12.73
C LEU A 4 38.94 -4.89 -13.35
N GLU A 5 38.90 -4.38 -14.59
CA GLU A 5 37.66 -4.13 -15.30
C GLU A 5 36.94 -5.44 -15.64
N GLN A 6 37.69 -6.49 -16.00
CA GLN A 6 37.13 -7.83 -16.21
C GLN A 6 36.48 -8.36 -14.94
N TYR A 7 37.12 -8.22 -13.79
CA TYR A 7 36.54 -8.58 -12.50
C TYR A 7 35.21 -7.82 -12.23
N ILE A 8 35.20 -6.50 -12.40
CA ILE A 8 33.98 -5.68 -12.22
C ILE A 8 32.86 -6.12 -13.18
N LYS A 9 33.20 -6.44 -14.43
CA LYS A 9 32.23 -6.90 -15.43
C LYS A 9 31.65 -8.26 -15.08
N ASN A 10 32.46 -9.19 -14.61
CA ASN A 10 32.04 -10.54 -14.24
C ASN A 10 31.14 -10.54 -13.01
N GLU A 11 31.45 -9.70 -12.01
CA GLU A 11 30.64 -9.57 -10.81
C GLU A 11 29.38 -8.71 -11.00
N ILE A 12 29.27 -8.03 -12.15
CA ILE A 12 28.17 -7.15 -12.57
C ILE A 12 28.12 -5.84 -11.77
N VAL A 13 28.05 -5.93 -10.43
CA VAL A 13 28.04 -4.82 -9.48
C VAL A 13 28.89 -5.19 -8.26
N VAL A 14 29.85 -4.33 -7.90
CA VAL A 14 30.76 -4.54 -6.75
C VAL A 14 31.06 -3.26 -6.00
N SER A 15 31.42 -3.38 -4.73
CA SER A 15 31.93 -2.25 -3.96
C SER A 15 33.40 -2.01 -4.26
N SER A 16 33.84 -0.75 -4.12
CA SER A 16 35.27 -0.42 -4.20
C SER A 16 36.11 -1.15 -3.15
N ALA A 17 35.52 -1.61 -2.04
CA ALA A 17 36.22 -2.40 -1.03
C ALA A 17 36.50 -3.82 -1.54
N GLU A 18 35.50 -4.48 -2.12
CA GLU A 18 35.67 -5.83 -2.70
C GLU A 18 36.68 -5.83 -3.84
N VAL A 19 36.71 -4.77 -4.65
CA VAL A 19 37.73 -4.60 -5.69
C VAL A 19 39.13 -4.41 -5.09
N VAL A 20 39.25 -3.71 -3.96
CA VAL A 20 40.52 -3.60 -3.22
C VAL A 20 40.95 -4.95 -2.68
N ASP A 21 40.03 -5.73 -2.11
CA ASP A 21 40.32 -7.06 -1.56
C ASP A 21 40.76 -8.03 -2.66
N TYR A 22 40.09 -8.02 -3.81
CA TYR A 22 40.53 -8.76 -5.00
C TYR A 22 41.94 -8.37 -5.44
N CYS A 23 42.24 -7.06 -5.47
CA CYS A 23 43.56 -6.57 -5.82
C CYS A 23 44.65 -7.09 -4.86
N VAL A 24 44.41 -7.04 -3.55
CA VAL A 24 45.39 -7.45 -2.54
C VAL A 24 45.57 -8.97 -2.58
N ASN A 25 44.48 -9.71 -2.52
CA ASN A 25 44.50 -11.16 -2.30
C ASN A 25 44.79 -11.95 -3.58
N ILE A 26 44.36 -11.45 -4.75
CA ILE A 26 44.48 -12.17 -6.02
C ILE A 26 45.57 -11.57 -6.91
N LEU A 27 45.72 -10.25 -6.92
CA LEU A 27 46.72 -9.58 -7.77
C LEU A 27 48.02 -9.23 -7.02
N GLY A 28 48.09 -9.47 -5.70
CA GLY A 28 49.28 -9.22 -4.88
C GLY A 28 49.70 -7.74 -4.82
N ILE A 29 48.79 -6.80 -5.05
CA ILE A 29 49.11 -5.36 -5.01
C ILE A 29 48.73 -4.73 -3.67
N THR A 30 49.50 -3.72 -3.23
CA THR A 30 49.21 -3.03 -1.97
C THR A 30 47.87 -2.28 -2.03
N GLN A 31 47.24 -2.11 -0.86
CA GLN A 31 45.95 -1.42 -0.74
C GLN A 31 45.97 0.01 -1.31
N SER A 32 47.07 0.74 -1.10
CA SER A 32 47.27 2.09 -1.65
C SER A 32 47.29 2.08 -3.19
N ASN A 33 48.01 1.12 -3.78
CA ASN A 33 48.06 0.96 -5.23
C ASN A 33 46.71 0.52 -5.81
N ALA A 34 45.97 -0.36 -5.12
CA ALA A 34 44.62 -0.75 -5.51
C ALA A 34 43.67 0.47 -5.56
N ARG A 35 43.67 1.32 -4.53
CA ARG A 35 42.87 2.56 -4.51
C ARG A 35 43.22 3.51 -5.66
N LYS A 36 44.52 3.68 -5.97
CA LYS A 36 44.98 4.46 -7.13
C LYS A 36 44.52 3.85 -8.47
N ARG A 37 44.45 2.54 -8.60
CA ARG A 37 43.91 1.88 -9.81
C ARG A 37 42.39 2.12 -9.94
N ILE A 38 41.64 2.02 -8.85
CA ILE A 38 40.19 2.31 -8.83
C ILE A 38 39.87 3.77 -9.15
N SER A 39 40.75 4.72 -8.81
CA SER A 39 40.57 6.12 -9.20
C SER A 39 40.85 6.39 -10.68
N ARG A 40 41.55 5.48 -11.37
CA ARG A 40 41.94 5.55 -12.79
C ARG A 40 41.15 4.58 -13.68
N LEU A 41 40.04 4.03 -13.18
CA LEU A 41 39.14 3.19 -13.97
C LEU A 41 38.63 3.95 -15.20
N SER A 42 38.48 3.23 -16.32
CA SER A 42 37.97 3.82 -17.56
C SER A 42 36.54 4.32 -17.43
N GLU A 43 36.14 5.20 -18.36
CA GLU A 43 34.79 5.75 -18.42
C GLU A 43 33.69 4.72 -18.70
N THR A 44 34.04 3.52 -19.15
CA THR A 44 33.09 2.40 -19.32
C THR A 44 32.59 1.84 -17.99
N ILE A 45 33.28 2.13 -16.88
CA ILE A 45 32.87 1.75 -15.54
C ILE A 45 32.04 2.87 -14.91
N GLY A 46 30.79 2.57 -14.58
CA GLY A 46 29.95 3.41 -13.74
C GLY A 46 30.48 3.43 -12.31
N LYS A 47 30.53 4.61 -11.71
CA LYS A 47 31.01 4.81 -10.34
C LYS A 47 30.07 5.71 -9.55
N VAL A 48 29.39 5.15 -8.55
CA VAL A 48 28.47 5.89 -7.68
C VAL A 48 29.08 6.05 -6.30
N LYS A 49 29.12 7.28 -5.78
CA LYS A 49 29.70 7.64 -4.48
C LYS A 49 28.61 8.15 -3.55
N GLY A 50 28.85 8.11 -2.24
CA GLY A 50 27.99 8.75 -1.22
C GLY A 50 26.78 7.92 -0.78
N ILE A 51 26.69 6.66 -1.23
CA ILE A 51 25.64 5.71 -0.86
C ILE A 51 26.15 4.72 0.18
N CYS A 52 27.25 4.03 -0.12
CA CYS A 52 27.78 3.00 0.76
C CYS A 52 28.51 3.58 1.98
N SER A 53 28.49 2.80 3.06
CA SER A 53 29.26 3.04 4.28
C SER A 53 30.76 3.20 4.00
N ASP A 54 31.44 3.92 4.89
CA ASP A 54 32.89 4.17 4.82
C ASP A 54 33.35 4.81 3.51
N LYS A 55 32.46 5.58 2.86
CA LYS A 55 32.70 6.27 1.59
C LYS A 55 33.07 5.33 0.43
N LYS A 56 32.67 4.05 0.52
CA LYS A 56 32.86 3.07 -0.56
C LYS A 56 32.05 3.52 -1.79
N SER A 57 32.58 3.24 -2.97
CA SER A 57 31.89 3.49 -4.25
C SER A 57 31.25 2.20 -4.75
N ILE A 58 30.10 2.31 -5.41
CA ILE A 58 29.50 1.24 -6.20
C ILE A 58 30.15 1.30 -7.58
N LEU A 59 30.62 0.17 -8.08
CA LEU A 59 31.28 0.03 -9.37
C LEU A 59 30.52 -1.01 -10.22
N TYR A 60 30.26 -0.68 -11.48
CA TYR A 60 29.58 -1.57 -12.41
C TYR A 60 29.97 -1.24 -13.86
N TYR A 61 29.81 -2.19 -14.77
CA TYR A 61 29.99 -1.92 -16.20
C TYR A 61 28.76 -1.19 -16.74
N LYS A 62 28.92 -0.05 -17.42
CA LYS A 62 27.77 0.80 -17.84
C LYS A 62 26.73 0.04 -18.69
N ASP A 63 27.17 -0.90 -19.53
CA ASP A 63 26.27 -1.73 -20.35
C ASP A 63 25.38 -2.69 -19.53
N ASN A 64 25.68 -2.90 -18.26
CA ASN A 64 24.83 -3.70 -17.36
C ASN A 64 23.73 -2.86 -16.71
N TRP A 65 23.82 -1.53 -16.77
CA TRP A 65 22.86 -0.65 -16.12
C TRP A 65 21.44 -0.88 -16.66
N GLY A 66 20.48 -1.09 -15.75
CA GLY A 66 19.08 -1.31 -16.09
C GLY A 66 18.72 -2.75 -16.49
N LYS A 67 19.66 -3.70 -16.46
CA LYS A 67 19.37 -5.13 -16.66
C LYS A 67 18.90 -5.78 -15.34
N GLU A 68 18.12 -6.84 -15.42
CA GLU A 68 17.60 -7.57 -14.24
C GLU A 68 18.72 -8.05 -13.31
N ASN A 69 19.76 -8.69 -13.87
CA ASN A 69 20.92 -9.17 -13.12
C ASN A 69 21.72 -8.05 -12.43
N TYR A 70 21.64 -6.81 -12.93
CA TYR A 70 22.24 -5.65 -12.29
C TYR A 70 21.49 -5.27 -11.01
N PHE A 71 20.15 -5.26 -11.05
CA PHE A 71 19.34 -4.92 -9.88
C PHE A 71 19.50 -5.94 -8.75
N GLU A 72 19.48 -7.24 -9.07
CA GLU A 72 19.69 -8.31 -8.09
C GLU A 72 21.05 -8.16 -7.38
N LYS A 73 22.13 -7.90 -8.14
CA LYS A 73 23.48 -7.74 -7.59
C LYS A 73 23.63 -6.42 -6.82
N LEU A 74 23.04 -5.34 -7.31
CA LEU A 74 23.04 -4.05 -6.64
C LEU A 74 22.33 -4.14 -5.29
N GLU A 75 21.19 -4.81 -5.21
CA GLU A 75 20.49 -5.00 -3.96
C GLU A 75 21.32 -5.76 -2.93
N LYS A 76 21.95 -6.89 -3.32
CA LYS A 76 22.86 -7.65 -2.45
C LYS A 76 24.01 -6.78 -1.93
N LEU A 77 24.54 -5.91 -2.79
CA LEU A 77 25.56 -4.93 -2.40
C LEU A 77 24.99 -3.93 -1.38
N LEU A 78 23.80 -3.37 -1.61
CA LEU A 78 23.17 -2.42 -0.69
C LEU A 78 22.85 -3.08 0.67
N GLN A 79 22.41 -4.34 0.69
CA GLN A 79 22.20 -5.10 1.93
C GLN A 79 23.47 -5.16 2.79
N LYS A 80 24.64 -5.31 2.15
CA LYS A 80 25.94 -5.42 2.82
C LYS A 80 26.55 -4.07 3.17
N HIS A 81 26.42 -3.08 2.29
CA HIS A 81 27.21 -1.84 2.35
C HIS A 81 26.38 -0.56 2.50
N ALA A 82 25.06 -0.62 2.39
CA ALA A 82 24.16 0.53 2.46
C ALA A 82 22.81 0.13 3.07
N LYS A 83 22.85 -0.37 4.32
CA LYS A 83 21.67 -0.98 4.98
C LYS A 83 20.44 -0.08 4.98
N GLN A 84 20.59 1.24 5.15
CA GLN A 84 19.48 2.21 5.14
C GLN A 84 18.70 2.16 3.82
N HIS A 85 19.40 2.07 2.68
CA HIS A 85 18.80 1.89 1.36
C HIS A 85 18.14 0.53 1.20
N TYR A 86 18.80 -0.53 1.67
CA TYR A 86 18.23 -1.88 1.64
C TYR A 86 16.91 -1.97 2.42
N TYR A 87 16.79 -1.30 3.56
CA TYR A 87 15.52 -1.29 4.31
C TYR A 87 14.36 -0.66 3.53
N VAL A 88 14.62 0.33 2.67
CA VAL A 88 13.58 0.88 1.77
C VAL A 88 13.14 -0.15 0.74
N ILE A 89 14.09 -0.87 0.13
CA ILE A 89 13.79 -1.94 -0.83
C ILE A 89 12.99 -3.05 -0.16
N ASN A 90 13.41 -3.45 1.04
CA ASN A 90 12.72 -4.46 1.84
C ASN A 90 11.29 -4.02 2.19
N ALA A 91 11.10 -2.77 2.62
CA ALA A 91 9.78 -2.21 2.87
C ALA A 91 8.87 -2.32 1.64
N LEU A 92 9.33 -1.85 0.48
CA LEU A 92 8.56 -1.97 -0.76
C LEU A 92 8.20 -3.43 -1.06
N ARG A 93 9.15 -4.38 -0.92
CA ARG A 93 8.87 -5.81 -1.15
C ARG A 93 7.83 -6.39 -0.19
N LEU A 94 7.90 -5.99 1.08
CA LEU A 94 6.93 -6.42 2.10
C LEU A 94 5.51 -5.97 1.77
N HIS A 95 5.38 -4.86 1.07
CA HIS A 95 4.10 -4.29 0.62
C HIS A 95 3.87 -4.51 -0.89
N TYR A 96 4.35 -5.62 -1.43
CA TYR A 96 4.07 -6.03 -2.82
C TYR A 96 4.52 -5.00 -3.87
N GLY A 97 5.69 -4.42 -3.62
CA GLY A 97 6.38 -3.52 -4.54
C GLY A 97 5.90 -2.07 -4.50
N VAL A 98 4.87 -1.72 -3.72
CA VAL A 98 4.26 -0.38 -3.74
C VAL A 98 3.88 0.07 -2.33
N ILE A 99 4.22 1.32 -1.97
CA ILE A 99 3.77 1.95 -0.73
C ILE A 99 3.50 3.43 -0.97
N GLU A 100 2.41 3.94 -0.37
CA GLU A 100 2.09 5.37 -0.33
C GLU A 100 3.27 6.20 0.17
N LYS A 101 3.50 7.36 -0.46
CA LYS A 101 4.60 8.27 -0.10
C LYS A 101 4.59 8.63 1.37
N GLU A 102 3.41 8.86 1.92
CA GLU A 102 3.16 9.23 3.31
C GLU A 102 3.49 8.10 4.30
N LYS A 103 3.57 6.84 3.85
CA LYS A 103 3.75 5.66 4.71
C LYS A 103 5.12 5.02 4.60
N LEU A 104 5.83 5.16 3.49
CA LEU A 104 7.07 4.42 3.27
C LEU A 104 8.10 4.65 4.39
N ALA A 105 8.24 5.88 4.89
CA ALA A 105 9.19 6.19 5.97
C ALA A 105 8.94 5.36 7.25
N THR A 106 7.68 5.00 7.53
CA THR A 106 7.27 4.11 8.63
C THR A 106 8.01 2.77 8.57
N TYR A 107 8.30 2.23 7.40
CA TYR A 107 8.87 0.88 7.29
C TYR A 107 10.39 0.87 7.11
N THR A 108 11.06 1.97 7.51
CA THR A 108 12.51 2.16 7.30
C THR A 108 13.25 2.49 8.59
N VAL A 109 14.57 2.62 8.47
CA VAL A 109 15.48 3.00 9.57
C VAL A 109 16.00 4.43 9.44
N SER A 110 15.49 5.19 8.48
CA SER A 110 15.98 6.53 8.16
C SER A 110 15.11 7.58 8.85
N PRO A 111 15.71 8.58 9.51
CA PRO A 111 14.95 9.64 10.15
C PRO A 111 14.31 10.56 9.11
N ILE A 112 13.10 11.04 9.39
CA ILE A 112 12.36 12.01 8.57
C ILE A 112 12.86 13.44 8.75
N LYS A 113 13.71 13.67 9.76
CA LYS A 113 14.36 14.95 10.03
C LYS A 113 15.87 14.77 10.16
N PHE A 114 16.62 15.86 10.04
CA PHE A 114 18.08 15.82 10.19
C PHE A 114 18.49 15.19 11.52
N THR A 115 19.41 14.23 11.44
CA THR A 115 19.94 13.50 12.58
C THR A 115 21.42 13.22 12.32
N LYS A 116 22.29 13.67 13.23
CA LYS A 116 23.75 13.55 13.06
C LYS A 116 24.15 12.08 12.91
N GLY A 117 24.90 11.77 11.84
CA GLY A 117 25.40 10.43 11.55
C GLY A 117 24.42 9.51 10.81
N HIS A 118 23.19 9.97 10.54
CA HIS A 118 22.19 9.21 9.78
C HIS A 118 21.81 9.96 8.51
N LYS A 119 21.61 9.23 7.41
CA LYS A 119 21.11 9.82 6.18
C LYS A 119 19.59 10.02 6.31
N PRO A 120 19.04 11.23 6.05
CA PRO A 120 17.61 11.46 6.07
C PRO A 120 16.87 10.59 5.05
N PHE A 121 15.62 10.23 5.34
CA PHE A 121 14.78 9.40 4.48
C PHE A 121 14.71 9.91 3.03
N GLU A 122 14.45 11.21 2.84
CA GLU A 122 14.40 11.84 1.50
C GLU A 122 15.70 11.64 0.73
N SER A 123 16.86 11.80 1.39
CA SER A 123 18.16 11.59 0.74
C SER A 123 18.42 10.13 0.37
N VAL A 124 17.86 9.18 1.13
CA VAL A 124 17.92 7.74 0.78
C VAL A 124 17.05 7.46 -0.44
N ILE A 125 15.85 8.03 -0.50
CA ILE A 125 14.97 7.93 -1.67
C ILE A 125 15.63 8.53 -2.90
N ASP A 126 16.20 9.74 -2.82
CA ASP A 126 16.90 10.38 -3.93
C ASP A 126 18.00 9.50 -4.52
N ASP A 127 18.76 8.80 -3.68
CA ASP A 127 19.77 7.86 -4.15
C ASP A 127 19.14 6.67 -4.89
N LEU A 128 18.05 6.11 -4.37
CA LEU A 128 17.36 4.97 -4.96
C LEU A 128 16.68 5.32 -6.30
N LEU A 129 16.17 6.54 -6.44
CA LEU A 129 15.69 7.11 -7.70
C LEU A 129 16.82 7.25 -8.71
N LYS A 130 17.97 7.81 -8.29
CA LYS A 130 19.17 7.92 -9.15
C LYS A 130 19.69 6.55 -9.60
N LEU A 131 19.56 5.53 -8.75
CA LEU A 131 19.90 4.15 -9.08
C LEU A 131 18.83 3.43 -9.91
N LYS A 132 17.66 4.05 -10.15
CA LYS A 132 16.49 3.45 -10.82
C LYS A 132 15.99 2.16 -10.14
N ILE A 133 16.21 2.02 -8.84
CA ILE A 133 15.64 0.91 -8.06
C ILE A 133 14.19 1.26 -7.72
N VAL A 134 13.96 2.51 -7.33
CA VAL A 134 12.63 3.03 -7.01
C VAL A 134 12.19 3.97 -8.12
N ARG A 135 10.90 3.96 -8.42
CA ARG A 135 10.20 4.97 -9.23
C ARG A 135 9.05 5.56 -8.42
N ILE A 136 8.57 6.71 -8.86
CA ILE A 136 7.48 7.44 -8.22
C ILE A 136 6.34 7.54 -9.21
N ASP A 137 5.10 7.32 -8.74
CA ASP A 137 3.88 7.76 -9.43
C ASP A 137 3.25 8.95 -8.67
N ASP A 138 1.96 9.23 -8.88
CA ASP A 138 1.28 10.35 -8.23
C ASP A 138 1.32 10.26 -6.68
N SER A 139 0.99 9.11 -6.09
CA SER A 139 0.82 8.95 -4.63
C SER A 139 1.79 7.96 -3.98
N ASP A 140 2.54 7.20 -4.77
CA ASP A 140 3.21 5.99 -4.32
C ASP A 140 4.68 5.93 -4.76
N TYR A 141 5.46 5.21 -3.97
CA TYR A 141 6.77 4.71 -4.33
C TYR A 141 6.63 3.28 -4.83
N ILE A 142 7.26 2.97 -5.96
CA ILE A 142 7.19 1.65 -6.60
C ILE A 142 8.60 1.08 -6.79
N LEU A 143 8.78 -0.19 -6.48
CA LEU A 143 9.98 -0.95 -6.81
C LEU A 143 10.01 -1.26 -8.32
N SER A 144 11.07 -0.83 -9.02
CA SER A 144 11.09 -0.77 -10.49
C SER A 144 11.03 -2.14 -11.18
N GLU A 145 11.61 -3.17 -10.57
CA GLU A 145 11.59 -4.56 -11.07
C GLU A 145 10.27 -5.29 -10.76
N TYR A 146 9.40 -4.71 -9.93
CA TYR A 146 8.24 -5.40 -9.43
C TYR A 146 7.04 -5.25 -10.37
N ILE A 147 6.47 -6.38 -10.80
CA ILE A 147 5.16 -6.42 -11.45
C ILE A 147 4.12 -6.35 -10.33
N CYS A 148 3.60 -5.15 -10.07
CA CYS A 148 2.61 -4.94 -9.03
C CYS A 148 1.32 -5.72 -9.34
N SER A 149 0.87 -6.53 -8.39
CA SER A 149 -0.51 -6.99 -8.37
C SER A 149 -1.32 -5.95 -7.62
N GLU A 150 -1.96 -5.05 -8.36
CA GLU A 150 -2.75 -3.94 -7.79
C GLU A 150 -3.84 -4.44 -6.84
N ARG A 151 -4.47 -5.58 -7.14
CA ARG A 151 -5.48 -6.19 -6.27
C ARG A 151 -4.91 -6.61 -4.93
N LYS A 152 -3.72 -7.21 -4.96
CA LYS A 152 -3.02 -7.64 -3.75
C LYS A 152 -2.57 -6.44 -2.93
N GLU A 153 -2.00 -5.43 -3.58
CA GLU A 153 -1.63 -4.17 -2.96
C GLU A 153 -2.83 -3.48 -2.28
N LYS A 154 -3.93 -3.24 -3.02
CA LYS A 154 -5.20 -2.72 -2.48
C LYS A 154 -5.67 -3.54 -1.27
N ALA A 155 -5.61 -4.87 -1.35
CA ALA A 155 -6.02 -5.74 -0.25
C ALA A 155 -5.16 -5.60 1.01
N PHE A 156 -3.84 -5.62 0.87
CA PHE A 156 -2.94 -5.52 2.01
C PHE A 156 -2.92 -4.11 2.61
N LYS A 157 -3.08 -3.08 1.79
CA LYS A 157 -3.30 -1.69 2.24
C LYS A 157 -4.56 -1.59 3.10
N LEU A 158 -5.66 -2.20 2.65
CA LEU A 158 -6.93 -2.24 3.37
C LEU A 158 -6.79 -2.93 4.74
N ILE A 159 -6.27 -4.15 4.79
CA ILE A 159 -6.18 -4.89 6.05
C ILE A 159 -5.22 -4.24 7.05
N ASN A 160 -4.09 -3.67 6.59
CA ASN A 160 -3.18 -2.93 7.48
C ASN A 160 -3.88 -1.72 8.12
N ARG A 161 -4.67 -0.97 7.34
CA ARG A 161 -5.47 0.16 7.85
C ARG A 161 -6.53 -0.29 8.86
N ILE A 162 -7.25 -1.38 8.57
CA ILE A 162 -8.25 -1.95 9.50
C ILE A 162 -7.57 -2.33 10.82
N THR A 163 -6.46 -3.06 10.75
CA THR A 163 -5.75 -3.51 11.95
C THR A 163 -5.19 -2.36 12.76
N LEU A 164 -4.63 -1.34 12.12
CA LEU A 164 -4.15 -0.13 12.81
C LEU A 164 -5.28 0.57 13.56
N ASN A 165 -6.44 0.74 12.92
CA ASN A 165 -7.61 1.35 13.54
C ASN A 165 -8.13 0.52 14.71
N HIS A 166 -8.20 -0.80 14.58
CA HIS A 166 -8.65 -1.68 15.66
C HIS A 166 -7.66 -1.70 16.82
N PHE A 167 -6.36 -1.66 16.54
CA PHE A 167 -5.33 -1.52 17.57
C PHE A 167 -5.44 -0.19 18.30
N HIS A 168 -5.65 0.92 17.58
CA HIS A 168 -5.90 2.23 18.17
C HIS A 168 -7.11 2.21 19.12
N GLU A 169 -8.27 1.69 18.66
CA GLU A 169 -9.47 1.60 19.50
C GLU A 169 -9.28 0.66 20.69
N TRP A 170 -8.62 -0.50 20.50
CA TRP A 170 -8.29 -1.41 21.59
C TRP A 170 -7.41 -0.73 22.64
N ALA A 171 -6.32 -0.09 22.22
CA ALA A 171 -5.38 0.60 23.11
C ALA A 171 -6.08 1.74 23.88
N ARG A 172 -6.97 2.47 23.20
CA ARG A 172 -7.79 3.54 23.79
C ARG A 172 -8.75 2.99 24.85
N ASN A 173 -9.47 1.91 24.53
CA ASN A 173 -10.50 1.35 25.41
C ASN A 173 -9.95 0.75 26.71
N ILE A 174 -8.70 0.28 26.70
CA ILE A 174 -8.03 -0.21 27.91
C ILE A 174 -7.28 0.89 28.69
N GLY A 175 -7.31 2.14 28.21
CA GLY A 175 -6.59 3.26 28.82
C GLY A 175 -5.07 3.23 28.62
N LEU A 176 -4.58 2.50 27.60
CA LEU A 176 -3.14 2.44 27.27
C LEU A 176 -2.64 3.75 26.68
N ILE A 177 -3.48 4.41 25.88
CA ILE A 177 -3.22 5.68 25.21
C ILE A 177 -4.28 6.72 25.56
N SER A 178 -3.93 7.99 25.38
CA SER A 178 -4.90 9.10 25.46
C SER A 178 -5.93 9.03 24.32
N TYR A 179 -7.14 9.51 24.60
CA TYR A 179 -8.33 9.27 23.78
C TYR A 179 -8.33 9.96 22.39
N ASP A 180 -7.77 11.17 22.28
CA ASP A 180 -7.88 12.03 21.09
C ASP A 180 -6.54 12.61 20.61
N SER A 181 -5.42 12.03 21.03
CA SER A 181 -4.07 12.58 20.73
C SER A 181 -3.15 11.63 19.97
N ALA A 182 -3.70 10.51 19.47
CA ALA A 182 -2.98 9.63 18.57
C ALA A 182 -2.71 10.34 17.22
N LYS A 183 -1.49 10.18 16.71
CA LYS A 183 -1.09 10.58 15.36
C LYS A 183 -0.76 9.36 14.54
N PHE A 184 -0.91 9.46 13.22
CA PHE A 184 -0.76 8.34 12.30
C PHE A 184 0.15 8.69 11.13
N ASP A 185 0.91 7.69 10.68
CA ASP A 185 1.76 7.76 9.49
C ASP A 185 2.57 9.07 9.39
N SER A 186 2.39 9.86 8.33
CA SER A 186 3.15 11.10 8.05
C SER A 186 3.00 12.19 9.12
N ASP A 187 1.95 12.16 9.94
CA ASP A 187 1.77 13.09 11.05
C ASP A 187 2.58 12.69 12.29
N THR A 188 3.16 11.49 12.29
CA THR A 188 4.00 11.02 13.39
C THR A 188 5.41 11.58 13.30
N ASP A 189 5.87 12.09 14.43
CA ASP A 189 7.29 12.39 14.66
C ASP A 189 7.62 11.97 16.08
N PHE A 190 8.25 10.79 16.20
CA PHE A 190 8.78 10.33 17.47
C PHE A 190 10.29 10.21 17.39
N SER A 191 10.97 11.15 18.05
CA SER A 191 12.43 11.25 18.03
C SER A 191 13.00 11.27 16.60
N ARG A 192 12.34 12.00 15.67
CA ARG A 192 12.72 12.16 14.25
C ARG A 192 12.43 10.95 13.36
N TYR A 193 11.68 9.96 13.83
CA TYR A 193 11.25 8.80 13.06
C TYR A 193 9.73 8.73 12.95
N GLN A 194 9.28 8.13 11.85
CA GLN A 194 7.87 7.88 11.56
C GLN A 194 7.46 6.48 12.03
N PHE A 195 6.22 6.37 12.49
CA PHE A 195 5.55 5.12 12.88
C PHE A 195 4.13 5.10 12.31
N SER A 196 3.49 3.93 12.26
CA SER A 196 2.08 3.83 11.85
C SER A 196 1.19 4.56 12.86
N MET A 197 1.51 4.47 14.16
CA MET A 197 0.85 5.23 15.21
C MET A 197 1.83 5.68 16.30
N VAL A 198 1.65 6.92 16.77
CA VAL A 198 2.28 7.46 17.98
C VAL A 198 1.21 8.10 18.83
N ALA A 199 1.11 7.69 20.10
CA ALA A 199 0.15 8.26 21.03
C ALA A 199 0.73 8.41 22.44
N PRO A 200 0.42 9.48 23.19
CA PRO A 200 0.89 9.61 24.55
C PRO A 200 0.17 8.61 25.48
N SER A 201 0.94 8.10 26.45
CA SER A 201 0.46 7.21 27.51
C SER A 201 0.72 7.83 28.87
N TYR A 202 -0.32 7.81 29.70
CA TYR A 202 -0.32 8.35 31.06
C TYR A 202 -0.23 7.23 32.12
N ILE A 203 0.09 6.00 31.70
CA ILE A 203 0.31 4.89 32.62
C ILE A 203 1.41 5.28 33.61
N LYS A 204 1.07 5.22 34.90
CA LYS A 204 1.86 5.74 36.00
C LYS A 204 3.29 5.19 36.05
N SER A 205 3.49 3.92 35.71
CA SER A 205 4.81 3.27 35.72
C SER A 205 5.69 3.62 34.51
N LEU A 206 5.10 4.17 33.43
CA LEU A 206 5.83 4.55 32.21
C LEU A 206 6.13 6.05 32.19
N ALA A 207 5.17 6.85 32.63
CA ALA A 207 5.31 8.29 32.67
C ALA A 207 6.35 8.74 33.71
N SER A 208 6.99 9.88 33.46
CA SER A 208 8.00 10.46 34.34
C SER A 208 7.56 11.80 34.90
N LYS A 209 8.31 12.31 35.89
CA LYS A 209 8.14 13.66 36.43
C LYS A 209 9.43 14.44 36.24
N SER A 210 9.31 15.71 35.85
CA SER A 210 10.42 16.66 35.83
C SER A 210 9.95 17.98 36.41
N LYS A 211 10.60 18.45 37.50
CA LYS A 211 10.34 19.75 38.15
C LYS A 211 8.83 20.04 38.24
N ASP A 212 8.10 19.10 38.85
CA ASP A 212 6.64 19.10 39.06
C ASP A 212 5.73 18.96 37.84
N LYS A 213 6.27 18.86 36.62
CA LYS A 213 5.50 18.57 35.42
C LYS A 213 5.47 17.06 35.13
N PHE A 214 4.27 16.51 34.94
CA PHE A 214 4.08 15.15 34.44
C PHE A 214 4.49 15.10 32.96
N ILE A 215 5.38 14.17 32.63
CA ILE A 215 5.82 13.91 31.26
C ILE A 215 5.24 12.54 30.88
N PRO A 216 4.29 12.49 29.92
CA PRO A 216 3.73 11.23 29.48
C PRO A 216 4.81 10.37 28.82
N ALA A 217 4.64 9.06 28.90
CA ALA A 217 5.33 8.13 28.00
C ALA A 217 4.62 8.13 26.64
N PHE A 218 5.12 7.33 25.70
CA PHE A 218 4.50 7.16 24.39
C PHE A 218 4.28 5.68 24.07
N VAL A 219 3.24 5.42 23.29
CA VAL A 219 3.06 4.16 22.57
C VAL A 219 3.44 4.44 21.13
N VAL A 220 4.37 3.66 20.61
CA VAL A 220 4.69 3.63 19.17
C VAL A 220 4.29 2.28 18.62
N ALA A 221 3.64 2.25 17.47
CA ALA A 221 3.20 1.02 16.85
C ALA A 221 3.39 1.05 15.33
N ASP A 222 3.89 -0.07 14.80
CA ASP A 222 3.85 -0.37 13.37
C ASP A 222 2.99 -1.62 13.13
N VAL A 223 2.27 -1.64 11.99
CA VAL A 223 1.41 -2.76 11.58
C VAL A 223 1.95 -3.36 10.30
N PHE A 224 2.11 -4.68 10.30
CA PHE A 224 2.51 -5.44 9.12
C PHE A 224 1.79 -6.80 9.07
N ILE A 225 0.76 -6.88 8.23
CA ILE A 225 -0.01 -8.11 8.00
C ILE A 225 0.57 -8.87 6.80
N ASN A 226 1.08 -10.09 7.02
CA ASN A 226 1.57 -10.97 5.96
C ASN A 226 1.58 -12.46 6.39
N ASN A 227 1.52 -13.38 5.43
CA ASN A 227 1.48 -14.83 5.70
C ASN A 227 2.83 -15.41 6.13
N ASN A 228 3.95 -14.76 5.80
CA ASN A 228 5.30 -15.31 5.98
C ASN A 228 6.30 -14.27 6.47
N ILE A 229 6.16 -13.85 7.73
CA ILE A 229 7.07 -12.88 8.34
C ILE A 229 8.35 -13.58 8.82
N ASN A 230 9.50 -13.05 8.42
CA ASN A 230 10.84 -13.53 8.80
C ASN A 230 11.65 -12.43 9.54
N GLU A 231 12.88 -12.77 9.99
CA GLU A 231 13.71 -11.87 10.80
C GLU A 231 14.13 -10.60 10.05
N ASN A 232 14.39 -10.68 8.74
CA ASN A 232 14.74 -9.50 7.94
C ASN A 232 13.59 -8.50 7.88
N ASP A 233 12.35 -9.00 7.89
CA ASP A 233 11.15 -8.19 7.76
C ASP A 233 10.91 -7.30 8.99
N VAL A 234 11.35 -7.75 10.17
CA VAL A 234 11.16 -7.01 11.43
C VAL A 234 12.39 -6.22 11.86
N ASN A 235 13.54 -6.44 11.21
CA ASN A 235 14.80 -5.82 11.57
C ASN A 235 14.79 -4.29 11.42
N TYR A 236 13.96 -3.72 10.52
CA TYR A 236 13.85 -2.27 10.40
C TYR A 236 13.32 -1.66 11.71
N PHE A 237 12.32 -2.29 12.32
CA PHE A 237 11.68 -1.79 13.53
C PHE A 237 12.67 -1.82 14.70
N ILE A 238 13.37 -2.94 14.87
CA ILE A 238 14.42 -3.08 15.89
C ILE A 238 15.49 -2.01 15.72
N LYS A 239 16.05 -1.82 14.52
CA LYS A 239 17.11 -0.82 14.29
C LYS A 239 16.62 0.61 14.42
N LYS A 240 15.37 0.90 14.06
CA LYS A 240 14.73 2.19 14.30
C LYS A 240 14.67 2.47 15.81
N LEU A 241 14.21 1.52 16.62
CA LEU A 241 14.13 1.67 18.07
C LEU A 241 15.51 1.78 18.75
N GLU A 242 16.51 1.02 18.30
CA GLU A 242 17.88 1.14 18.76
C GLU A 242 18.42 2.57 18.52
N ASN A 243 18.22 3.10 17.30
CA ASN A 243 18.65 4.46 16.96
C ASN A 243 17.98 5.51 17.86
N ILE A 244 16.68 5.36 18.14
CA ILE A 244 15.93 6.25 19.04
C ILE A 244 16.50 6.19 20.45
N SER A 245 16.70 4.99 21.01
CA SER A 245 17.25 4.82 22.36
C SER A 245 18.66 5.40 22.51
N MET A 246 19.49 5.31 21.46
CA MET A 246 20.82 5.92 21.45
C MET A 246 20.77 7.44 21.37
N GLN A 247 19.85 8.01 20.58
CA GLN A 247 19.74 9.45 20.35
C GLN A 247 18.97 10.18 21.46
N ASN A 248 18.01 9.51 22.09
CA ASN A 248 17.11 10.06 23.09
C ASN A 248 16.91 9.08 24.25
N GLN A 249 17.95 8.96 25.09
CA GLN A 249 17.96 8.07 26.26
C GLN A 249 16.89 8.41 27.32
N LYS A 250 16.25 9.58 27.22
CA LYS A 250 15.18 10.02 28.13
C LYS A 250 13.78 9.75 27.59
N ALA A 251 13.67 9.22 26.37
CA ALA A 251 12.39 8.84 25.79
C ALA A 251 11.81 7.64 26.53
N ASN A 252 10.68 7.84 27.20
CA ASN A 252 9.91 6.72 27.77
C ASN A 252 8.84 6.32 26.78
N PHE A 253 8.92 5.09 26.28
CA PHE A 253 7.92 4.55 25.37
C PHE A 253 7.79 3.04 25.47
N ILE A 254 6.66 2.53 25.02
CA ILE A 254 6.44 1.11 24.74
C ILE A 254 6.26 0.94 23.24
N SER A 255 6.82 -0.12 22.69
CA SER A 255 6.78 -0.41 21.26
C SER A 255 5.93 -1.62 20.97
N PHE A 256 5.00 -1.47 20.02
CA PHE A 256 4.19 -2.55 19.50
C PHE A 256 4.56 -2.81 18.05
N LEU A 257 4.75 -4.08 17.71
CA LEU A 257 4.75 -4.52 16.32
C LEU A 257 3.56 -5.45 16.13
N ILE A 258 2.56 -4.99 15.41
CA ILE A 258 1.32 -5.74 15.17
C ILE A 258 1.49 -6.59 13.92
N ILE A 259 1.43 -7.90 14.08
CA ILE A 259 1.79 -8.86 13.04
C ILE A 259 0.87 -10.07 13.05
N THR A 260 0.96 -10.85 11.98
CA THR A 260 0.30 -12.16 11.84
C THR A 260 1.28 -13.30 12.07
N SER A 261 0.93 -14.50 11.58
CA SER A 261 1.75 -15.71 11.65
C SER A 261 3.20 -15.44 11.24
N HIS A 262 4.10 -15.87 12.12
CA HIS A 262 5.54 -15.67 12.00
C HIS A 262 6.27 -16.87 12.60
N LYS A 263 7.54 -17.04 12.22
CA LYS A 263 8.37 -18.13 12.75
C LYS A 263 8.80 -17.87 14.20
N LYS A 264 9.14 -18.93 14.94
CA LYS A 264 9.56 -18.86 16.35
C LYS A 264 10.77 -17.95 16.56
N GLU A 265 11.66 -17.87 15.57
CA GLU A 265 12.85 -17.03 15.55
C GLU A 265 12.49 -15.54 15.61
N VAL A 266 11.46 -15.12 14.85
CA VAL A 266 10.94 -13.75 14.86
C VAL A 266 10.40 -13.38 16.24
N TYR A 267 9.65 -14.29 16.88
CA TYR A 267 9.14 -14.06 18.23
C TYR A 267 10.28 -13.84 19.25
N LYS A 268 11.30 -14.70 19.21
CA LYS A 268 12.47 -14.58 20.09
C LYS A 268 13.22 -13.27 19.84
N LEU A 269 13.42 -12.90 18.58
CA LEU A 269 14.14 -11.70 18.17
C LEU A 269 13.44 -10.43 18.63
N LEU A 270 12.11 -10.33 18.45
CA LEU A 270 11.34 -9.18 18.91
C LEU A 270 11.33 -9.07 20.44
N LYS A 271 11.10 -10.20 21.12
CA LYS A 271 11.05 -10.25 22.58
C LYS A 271 12.38 -9.88 23.23
N SER A 272 13.52 -10.34 22.69
CA SER A 272 14.84 -9.99 23.22
C SER A 272 15.19 -8.51 23.06
N ASN A 273 14.51 -7.81 22.15
CA ASN A 273 14.64 -6.37 21.92
C ASN A 273 13.56 -5.54 22.66
N GLY A 274 12.79 -6.14 23.57
CA GLY A 274 11.80 -5.43 24.39
C GLY A 274 10.57 -4.94 23.62
N ILE A 275 10.29 -5.54 22.46
CA ILE A 275 9.13 -5.20 21.62
C ILE A 275 7.93 -6.04 22.04
N ILE A 276 6.78 -5.39 22.21
CA ILE A 276 5.51 -6.08 22.42
C ILE A 276 5.01 -6.56 21.07
N ILE A 277 4.81 -7.87 20.97
CA ILE A 277 4.35 -8.52 19.74
C ILE A 277 2.83 -8.58 19.80
N GLY A 278 2.18 -7.78 18.97
CA GLY A 278 0.73 -7.77 18.83
C GLY A 278 0.29 -8.77 17.78
N ASN A 279 0.31 -10.07 18.08
CA ASN A 279 -0.23 -11.06 17.16
C ASN A 279 -1.73 -10.85 16.99
N THR A 280 -2.22 -10.70 15.75
CA THR A 280 -3.62 -10.36 15.51
C THR A 280 -4.59 -11.41 16.02
N ASP A 281 -4.21 -12.69 16.00
CA ASP A 281 -5.01 -13.80 16.52
C ASP A 281 -5.05 -13.84 18.06
N GLU A 282 -4.01 -13.36 18.73
CA GLU A 282 -3.96 -13.25 20.19
C GLU A 282 -4.64 -11.96 20.68
N LEU A 283 -4.44 -10.83 19.99
CA LEU A 283 -5.03 -9.54 20.36
C LEU A 283 -6.53 -9.47 20.06
N PHE A 284 -6.96 -9.99 18.92
CA PHE A 284 -8.32 -9.81 18.40
C PHE A 284 -9.07 -11.12 18.16
N GLY A 285 -8.41 -12.26 18.36
CA GLY A 285 -8.97 -13.60 18.17
C GLY A 285 -8.71 -14.20 16.78
N LYS A 286 -8.65 -15.53 16.71
CA LYS A 286 -8.38 -16.27 15.46
C LYS A 286 -9.30 -15.89 14.31
N LYS A 287 -10.60 -15.76 14.59
CA LYS A 287 -11.62 -15.40 13.59
C LYS A 287 -11.38 -14.02 12.96
N TYR A 288 -10.79 -13.09 13.71
CA TYR A 288 -10.40 -11.78 13.17
C TYR A 288 -9.31 -11.95 12.11
N THR A 289 -8.24 -12.67 12.42
CA THR A 289 -7.15 -12.96 11.49
C THR A 289 -7.63 -13.72 10.25
N GLU A 290 -8.50 -14.73 10.43
CA GLU A 290 -9.14 -15.45 9.31
C GLU A 290 -9.95 -14.51 8.42
N THR A 291 -10.61 -13.51 9.01
CA THR A 291 -11.40 -12.52 8.25
C THR A 291 -10.50 -11.59 7.45
N LEU A 292 -9.37 -11.13 8.01
CA LEU A 292 -8.40 -10.31 7.27
C LEU A 292 -7.87 -11.05 6.03
N PHE A 293 -7.45 -12.30 6.17
CA PHE A 293 -6.99 -13.09 5.02
C PHE A 293 -8.14 -13.52 4.09
N GLY A 294 -9.36 -13.63 4.60
CA GLY A 294 -10.57 -13.76 3.81
C GLY A 294 -10.79 -12.55 2.88
N ILE A 295 -10.54 -11.33 3.35
CA ILE A 295 -10.56 -10.10 2.53
C ILE A 295 -9.52 -10.19 1.42
N VAL A 296 -8.28 -10.58 1.74
CA VAL A 296 -7.22 -10.73 0.74
C VAL A 296 -7.62 -11.71 -0.35
N ASN A 297 -8.04 -12.92 0.05
CA ASN A 297 -8.46 -13.95 -0.90
C ASN A 297 -9.66 -13.48 -1.75
N PHE A 298 -10.59 -12.74 -1.15
CA PHE A 298 -11.72 -12.18 -1.87
C PHE A 298 -11.29 -11.17 -2.93
N LEU A 299 -10.45 -10.19 -2.57
CA LEU A 299 -10.02 -9.14 -3.51
C LEU A 299 -9.16 -9.70 -4.65
N GLU A 300 -8.32 -10.70 -4.37
CA GLU A 300 -7.54 -11.38 -5.41
C GLU A 300 -8.42 -12.17 -6.40
N ASN A 301 -9.56 -12.70 -5.95
CA ASN A 301 -10.43 -13.60 -6.73
C ASN A 301 -11.87 -13.08 -6.88
N SER A 302 -12.05 -11.76 -6.85
CA SER A 302 -13.35 -11.12 -6.62
C SER A 302 -14.39 -11.49 -7.68
N GLU A 303 -14.04 -11.50 -8.96
CA GLU A 303 -14.97 -11.83 -10.05
C GLU A 303 -15.50 -13.26 -9.93
N VAL A 304 -14.58 -14.22 -9.72
CA VAL A 304 -14.93 -15.64 -9.60
C VAL A 304 -15.82 -15.86 -8.38
N ILE A 305 -15.48 -15.24 -7.25
CA ILE A 305 -16.27 -15.37 -6.02
C ILE A 305 -17.65 -14.76 -6.20
N LEU A 306 -17.75 -13.54 -6.75
CA LEU A 306 -19.02 -12.85 -6.92
C LEU A 306 -19.95 -13.55 -7.92
N MET A 307 -19.40 -14.13 -8.99
CA MET A 307 -20.18 -14.83 -10.01
C MET A 307 -20.53 -16.27 -9.65
N LYS A 308 -19.66 -17.00 -8.93
CA LYS A 308 -19.80 -18.47 -8.73
C LYS A 308 -19.94 -18.91 -7.28
N ASN A 309 -19.54 -18.09 -6.30
CA ASN A 309 -19.51 -18.43 -4.87
C ASN A 309 -19.92 -17.23 -4.00
N SER A 310 -21.04 -16.61 -4.38
CA SER A 310 -21.64 -15.43 -3.75
C SER A 310 -21.84 -15.57 -2.23
N ASP A 311 -22.13 -16.79 -1.75
CA ASP A 311 -22.30 -17.08 -0.31
C ASP A 311 -21.02 -16.85 0.50
N SER A 312 -19.85 -17.09 -0.09
CA SER A 312 -18.57 -16.84 0.59
C SER A 312 -18.32 -15.35 0.79
N TYR A 313 -18.74 -14.52 -0.17
CA TYR A 313 -18.71 -13.07 -0.04
C TYR A 313 -19.65 -12.58 1.07
N ILE A 314 -20.89 -13.10 1.11
CA ILE A 314 -21.86 -12.75 2.16
C ILE A 314 -21.32 -13.11 3.56
N LYS A 315 -20.71 -14.31 3.70
CA LYS A 315 -20.08 -14.71 4.97
C LYS A 315 -18.95 -13.79 5.37
N LEU A 316 -18.14 -13.35 4.41
CA LEU A 316 -17.04 -12.41 4.64
C LEU A 316 -17.57 -11.06 5.14
N LEU A 317 -18.57 -10.47 4.47
CA LEU A 317 -19.19 -9.21 4.88
C LEU A 317 -19.75 -9.29 6.32
N ASN A 318 -20.52 -10.34 6.61
CA ASN A 318 -21.07 -10.57 7.95
C ASN A 318 -19.98 -10.73 9.02
N ASN A 319 -18.80 -11.25 8.68
CA ASN A 319 -17.68 -11.35 9.61
C ASN A 319 -17.03 -9.98 9.82
N ILE A 320 -16.79 -9.23 8.75
CA ILE A 320 -16.26 -7.86 8.79
C ILE A 320 -17.10 -6.98 9.73
N GLU A 321 -18.42 -7.05 9.61
CA GLU A 321 -19.37 -6.30 10.44
C GLU A 321 -19.23 -6.61 11.94
N LYS A 322 -19.01 -7.88 12.30
CA LYS A 322 -18.79 -8.26 13.71
C LYS A 322 -17.54 -7.65 14.32
N PHE A 323 -16.56 -7.30 13.49
CA PHE A 323 -15.32 -6.65 13.93
C PHE A 323 -15.36 -5.14 13.75
N ALA A 324 -16.40 -4.60 13.12
CA ALA A 324 -16.53 -3.20 12.78
C ALA A 324 -16.91 -2.36 14.02
N ILE A 325 -15.91 -1.82 14.72
CA ILE A 325 -16.14 -0.88 15.83
C ILE A 325 -16.29 0.53 15.24
N GLY A 326 -17.52 1.06 15.21
CA GLY A 326 -17.90 2.50 15.21
C GLY A 326 -17.32 3.47 14.15
N LYS A 327 -16.30 3.08 13.38
CA LYS A 327 -15.51 3.90 12.46
C LYS A 327 -15.25 3.21 11.11
N THR A 328 -15.96 2.12 10.81
CA THR A 328 -15.88 1.38 9.53
C THR A 328 -16.51 2.11 8.33
N TYR A 329 -16.85 3.39 8.47
CA TYR A 329 -17.32 4.22 7.35
C TYR A 329 -16.34 4.22 6.17
N ASN A 330 -15.03 4.19 6.42
CA ASN A 330 -14.04 4.10 5.34
C ASN A 330 -14.08 2.73 4.63
N LEU A 331 -14.35 1.65 5.37
CA LEU A 331 -14.46 0.30 4.81
C LEU A 331 -15.69 0.13 3.92
N LYS A 332 -16.80 0.79 4.27
CA LYS A 332 -18.02 0.79 3.47
C LYS A 332 -17.76 1.36 2.07
N GLY A 333 -16.93 2.40 1.97
CA GLY A 333 -16.49 2.94 0.68
C GLY A 333 -15.67 1.93 -0.11
N ASP A 334 -14.62 1.36 0.50
CA ASP A 334 -13.74 0.41 -0.19
C ASP A 334 -14.48 -0.85 -0.68
N LEU A 335 -15.54 -1.27 0.02
CA LEU A 335 -16.32 -2.47 -0.31
C LEU A 335 -17.48 -2.19 -1.29
N PHE A 336 -17.80 -0.92 -1.58
CA PHE A 336 -19.00 -0.58 -2.35
C PHE A 336 -18.94 -1.08 -3.79
N GLU A 337 -17.79 -0.96 -4.45
CA GLU A 337 -17.57 -1.52 -5.81
C GLU A 337 -17.89 -3.01 -5.85
N PHE A 338 -17.49 -3.77 -4.83
CA PHE A 338 -17.76 -5.20 -4.74
C PHE A 338 -19.23 -5.52 -4.51
N ASN A 339 -19.98 -4.64 -3.85
CA ASN A 339 -21.43 -4.79 -3.70
C ASN A 339 -22.14 -4.58 -5.05
N VAL A 340 -21.74 -3.58 -5.84
CA VAL A 340 -22.26 -3.37 -7.20
C VAL A 340 -21.81 -4.50 -8.12
N GLY A 341 -20.57 -4.97 -7.99
CA GLY A 341 -20.06 -6.16 -8.67
C GLY A 341 -20.83 -7.42 -8.30
N TYR A 342 -21.25 -7.59 -7.04
CA TYR A 342 -22.13 -8.68 -6.61
C TYR A 342 -23.44 -8.64 -7.39
N PHE A 343 -24.08 -7.46 -7.48
CA PHE A 343 -25.34 -7.27 -8.21
C PHE A 343 -25.19 -7.65 -9.70
N HIS A 344 -24.20 -7.11 -10.41
CA HIS A 344 -23.99 -7.45 -11.81
C HIS A 344 -23.55 -8.90 -12.02
N GLY A 345 -22.72 -9.43 -11.12
CA GLY A 345 -22.21 -10.80 -11.15
C GLY A 345 -23.30 -11.87 -11.09
N GLN A 346 -24.46 -11.57 -10.50
CA GLN A 346 -25.62 -12.48 -10.52
C GLN A 346 -26.33 -12.55 -11.88
N LEU A 347 -26.07 -11.61 -12.79
CA LEU A 347 -26.86 -11.42 -14.00
C LEU A 347 -26.04 -11.48 -15.30
N CYS A 348 -24.74 -11.19 -15.23
CA CYS A 348 -23.85 -11.08 -16.38
C CYS A 348 -23.16 -12.41 -16.73
N GLN A 349 -22.58 -12.49 -17.93
CA GLN A 349 -21.79 -13.63 -18.40
C GLN A 349 -20.31 -13.52 -18.01
N ASN A 350 -19.81 -12.30 -17.94
CA ASN A 350 -18.43 -11.99 -17.55
C ASN A 350 -18.38 -10.64 -16.86
N MET A 351 -17.47 -10.49 -15.91
CA MET A 351 -17.27 -9.26 -15.15
C MET A 351 -15.79 -9.05 -14.87
N GLU A 352 -15.36 -7.80 -14.81
CA GLU A 352 -14.06 -7.38 -14.28
C GLU A 352 -14.27 -6.19 -13.34
N ILE A 353 -13.59 -6.22 -12.19
CA ILE A 353 -13.58 -5.13 -11.22
C ILE A 353 -12.28 -4.33 -11.36
N SER A 354 -12.38 -3.00 -11.25
CA SER A 354 -11.27 -2.05 -11.41
C SER A 354 -10.55 -2.22 -12.77
N LYS A 355 -11.31 -2.34 -13.86
CA LYS A 355 -10.75 -2.56 -15.20
C LYS A 355 -10.09 -1.29 -15.73
N LYS A 356 -8.77 -1.32 -15.94
CA LYS A 356 -8.06 -0.23 -16.60
C LYS A 356 -8.18 -0.32 -18.11
N VAL A 357 -8.56 0.80 -18.71
CA VAL A 357 -8.65 0.95 -20.16
C VAL A 357 -7.75 2.09 -20.62
N TYR A 358 -7.07 1.87 -21.74
CA TYR A 358 -6.20 2.85 -22.36
C TYR A 358 -6.72 3.22 -23.73
N TYR A 359 -6.91 4.51 -23.96
CA TYR A 359 -7.34 5.04 -25.25
C TYR A 359 -6.76 6.44 -25.47
N ASP A 360 -6.12 6.63 -26.62
CA ASP A 360 -5.60 7.93 -27.08
C ASP A 360 -4.72 8.65 -26.04
N GLY A 361 -3.69 7.98 -25.53
CA GLY A 361 -2.79 8.58 -24.55
C GLY A 361 -3.31 8.58 -23.11
N LYS A 362 -4.60 8.31 -22.89
CA LYS A 362 -5.28 8.45 -21.59
C LYS A 362 -5.61 7.09 -20.99
N ASN A 363 -5.42 6.96 -19.68
CA ASN A 363 -5.82 5.80 -18.90
C ASN A 363 -7.05 6.14 -18.05
N LYS A 364 -8.02 5.23 -17.98
CA LYS A 364 -9.18 5.33 -17.10
C LYS A 364 -9.45 3.99 -16.45
N GLU A 365 -9.73 3.99 -15.14
CA GLU A 365 -10.24 2.85 -14.41
C GLU A 365 -11.77 2.83 -14.52
N ILE A 366 -12.34 1.65 -14.77
CA ILE A 366 -13.76 1.36 -14.77
C ILE A 366 -14.03 0.50 -13.54
N ASP A 367 -14.81 1.00 -12.58
CA ASP A 367 -15.01 0.32 -11.31
C ASP A 367 -15.64 -1.06 -11.53
N ILE A 368 -16.72 -1.15 -12.34
CA ILE A 368 -17.32 -2.42 -12.77
C ILE A 368 -17.50 -2.44 -14.29
N TYR A 369 -16.89 -3.42 -14.93
CA TYR A 369 -17.12 -3.78 -16.32
C TYR A 369 -17.87 -5.11 -16.38
N ALA A 370 -19.12 -5.10 -16.85
CA ALA A 370 -19.96 -6.30 -16.90
C ALA A 370 -20.53 -6.55 -18.30
N VAL A 371 -20.30 -7.76 -18.83
CA VAL A 371 -20.75 -8.20 -20.15
C VAL A 371 -21.96 -9.10 -20.00
N TYR A 372 -23.07 -8.66 -20.59
CA TYR A 372 -24.31 -9.42 -20.71
C TYR A 372 -24.44 -9.95 -22.14
N GLN A 373 -25.51 -10.70 -22.40
CA GLN A 373 -25.79 -11.21 -23.74
C GLN A 373 -25.97 -10.06 -24.76
N GLU A 374 -26.88 -9.12 -24.50
CA GLU A 374 -27.26 -8.05 -25.45
C GLU A 374 -26.64 -6.68 -25.14
N LYS A 375 -25.90 -6.57 -24.03
CA LYS A 375 -25.36 -5.30 -23.54
C LYS A 375 -24.02 -5.43 -22.81
N VAL A 376 -23.36 -4.31 -22.66
CA VAL A 376 -22.18 -4.13 -21.79
C VAL A 376 -22.43 -2.95 -20.87
N VAL A 377 -22.14 -3.14 -19.59
CA VAL A 377 -22.30 -2.14 -18.54
C VAL A 377 -20.92 -1.65 -18.09
N PHE A 378 -20.80 -0.33 -17.97
CA PHE A 378 -19.67 0.37 -17.38
C PHE A 378 -20.19 1.16 -16.17
N ALA A 379 -19.97 0.64 -14.96
CA ALA A 379 -20.45 1.28 -13.74
C ALA A 379 -19.32 2.02 -13.03
N GLU A 380 -19.61 3.26 -12.62
CA GLU A 380 -18.83 4.08 -11.70
C GLU A 380 -19.53 4.04 -10.34
N CYS A 381 -18.77 3.80 -9.27
CA CYS A 381 -19.25 3.56 -7.92
C CYS A 381 -18.72 4.65 -6.96
N LYS A 382 -19.63 5.20 -6.14
CA LYS A 382 -19.30 6.18 -5.09
C LYS A 382 -19.99 5.80 -3.77
N GLY A 383 -19.23 5.08 -2.94
CA GLY A 383 -19.66 4.56 -1.64
C GLY A 383 -19.41 5.51 -0.46
N TYR A 384 -19.74 6.80 -0.60
CA TYR A 384 -19.52 7.81 0.45
C TYR A 384 -20.84 8.38 0.98
N ASN A 385 -20.74 9.16 2.07
CA ASN A 385 -21.90 9.78 2.74
C ASN A 385 -22.28 11.16 2.17
N HIS A 386 -21.54 11.70 1.20
CA HIS A 386 -21.83 13.00 0.58
C HIS A 386 -22.53 12.82 -0.76
N LYS A 387 -23.37 13.80 -1.13
CA LYS A 387 -24.01 13.84 -2.44
C LYS A 387 -22.99 14.17 -3.53
N ILE A 388 -23.22 13.64 -4.73
CA ILE A 388 -22.43 14.00 -5.92
C ILE A 388 -22.89 15.38 -6.44
N ASP A 389 -21.92 16.29 -6.56
CA ASP A 389 -22.09 17.64 -7.09
C ASP A 389 -22.12 17.70 -8.62
N ILE A 390 -22.45 18.88 -9.15
CA ILE A 390 -22.59 19.11 -10.58
C ILE A 390 -21.25 19.01 -11.32
N GLU A 391 -20.15 19.49 -10.72
CA GLU A 391 -18.81 19.45 -11.32
C GLU A 391 -18.38 18.02 -11.62
N TYR A 392 -18.63 17.10 -10.67
CA TYR A 392 -18.36 15.68 -10.85
C TYR A 392 -19.18 15.08 -12.00
N VAL A 393 -20.49 15.37 -12.04
CA VAL A 393 -21.40 14.86 -13.08
C VAL A 393 -20.98 15.35 -14.46
N GLU A 394 -20.69 16.64 -14.61
CA GLU A 394 -20.26 17.23 -15.87
C GLU A 394 -18.96 16.60 -16.37
N LYS A 395 -17.97 16.40 -15.48
CA LYS A 395 -16.71 15.73 -15.81
C LYS A 395 -16.93 14.27 -16.21
N TRP A 396 -17.79 13.54 -15.49
CA TRP A 396 -18.09 12.15 -15.81
C TRP A 396 -18.73 12.01 -17.20
N LEU A 397 -19.72 12.86 -17.51
CA LEU A 397 -20.44 12.85 -18.78
C LEU A 397 -19.60 13.35 -19.97
N SER A 398 -18.75 14.36 -19.77
CA SER A 398 -17.98 15.00 -20.84
C SER A 398 -16.62 14.36 -21.12
N GLU A 399 -16.00 13.74 -20.11
CA GLU A 399 -14.66 13.14 -20.24
C GLU A 399 -14.68 11.61 -20.12
N THR A 400 -15.27 11.10 -19.04
CA THR A 400 -15.15 9.68 -18.68
C THR A 400 -15.96 8.79 -19.62
N VAL A 401 -17.26 9.07 -19.74
CA VAL A 401 -18.17 8.29 -20.60
C VAL A 401 -17.71 8.30 -22.06
N PRO A 402 -17.34 9.43 -22.69
CA PRO A 402 -16.87 9.45 -24.07
C PRO A 402 -15.58 8.67 -24.29
N LEU A 403 -14.62 8.73 -23.36
CA LEU A 403 -13.36 7.98 -23.45
C LEU A 403 -13.61 6.47 -23.42
N ILE A 404 -14.36 5.98 -22.41
CA ILE A 404 -14.68 4.57 -22.28
C ILE A 404 -15.49 4.09 -23.49
N ARG A 405 -16.45 4.89 -23.97
CA ARG A 405 -17.24 4.56 -25.16
C ARG A 405 -16.36 4.40 -26.40
N LYS A 406 -15.42 5.31 -26.63
CA LYS A 406 -14.49 5.22 -27.78
C LYS A 406 -13.61 3.98 -27.70
N TRP A 407 -13.11 3.67 -26.50
CA TRP A 407 -12.39 2.42 -26.25
C TRP A 407 -13.26 1.19 -26.56
N ALA A 408 -14.47 1.13 -26.01
CA ALA A 408 -15.39 0.00 -26.19
C ALA A 408 -15.79 -0.21 -27.65
N LEU A 409 -15.99 0.86 -28.43
CA LEU A 409 -16.26 0.77 -29.87
C LEU A 409 -15.09 0.24 -30.68
N GLY A 410 -13.86 0.34 -30.15
CA GLY A 410 -12.67 -0.27 -30.75
C GLY A 410 -12.51 -1.76 -30.39
N CYS A 411 -13.33 -2.31 -29.50
CA CYS A 411 -13.30 -3.71 -29.13
C CYS A 411 -14.30 -4.53 -29.98
N ASP A 412 -13.79 -5.40 -30.84
CA ASP A 412 -14.63 -6.25 -31.71
C ASP A 412 -15.65 -7.09 -30.92
N SER A 413 -15.28 -7.55 -29.72
CA SER A 413 -16.15 -8.34 -28.84
C SER A 413 -17.35 -7.57 -28.27
N LEU A 414 -17.36 -6.24 -28.37
CA LEU A 414 -18.40 -5.35 -27.87
C LEU A 414 -19.24 -4.68 -28.97
N LYS A 415 -18.87 -4.88 -30.24
CA LYS A 415 -19.42 -4.13 -31.38
C LYS A 415 -20.93 -4.22 -31.53
N ASP A 416 -21.51 -5.38 -31.23
CA ASP A 416 -22.95 -5.64 -31.37
C ASP A 416 -23.73 -5.50 -30.04
N LYS A 417 -23.07 -5.03 -28.97
CA LYS A 417 -23.69 -4.90 -27.65
C LYS A 417 -24.14 -3.46 -27.39
N ASN A 418 -25.32 -3.30 -26.81
CA ASN A 418 -25.75 -2.01 -26.31
C ASN A 418 -24.85 -1.55 -25.15
N MET A 419 -24.35 -0.32 -25.21
CA MET A 419 -23.51 0.24 -24.15
C MET A 419 -24.37 0.94 -23.11
N GLU A 420 -24.18 0.61 -21.84
CA GLU A 420 -24.84 1.26 -20.71
C GLU A 420 -23.78 1.80 -19.74
N PHE A 421 -23.92 3.07 -19.39
CA PHE A 421 -23.08 3.76 -18.41
C PHE A 421 -23.90 4.00 -17.15
N GLU A 422 -23.39 3.55 -16.01
CA GLU A 422 -24.11 3.62 -14.75
C GLU A 422 -23.31 4.38 -13.70
N LEU A 423 -23.97 5.27 -12.95
CA LEU A 423 -23.38 5.98 -11.81
C LEU A 423 -24.12 5.59 -10.52
N TRP A 424 -23.46 4.82 -9.67
CA TRP A 424 -24.01 4.29 -8.43
C TRP A 424 -23.50 5.11 -7.24
N CYS A 425 -24.39 5.72 -6.46
CA CYS A 425 -24.00 6.55 -5.32
C CYS A 425 -24.82 6.27 -4.06
N THR A 426 -24.15 6.01 -2.93
CA THR A 426 -24.82 5.80 -1.65
C THR A 426 -25.20 7.10 -0.94
N GLY A 427 -24.48 8.19 -1.20
CA GLY A 427 -24.77 9.52 -0.65
C GLY A 427 -25.85 10.29 -1.42
N GLY A 428 -26.24 9.79 -2.60
CA GLY A 428 -27.20 10.42 -3.50
C GLY A 428 -26.59 11.53 -4.35
N PHE A 429 -27.46 12.38 -4.88
CA PHE A 429 -27.10 13.43 -5.84
C PHE A 429 -27.66 14.77 -5.39
N GLU A 430 -26.96 15.86 -5.70
CA GLU A 430 -27.52 17.20 -5.61
C GLU A 430 -28.61 17.40 -6.67
N ASP A 431 -29.51 18.36 -6.43
CA ASP A 431 -30.70 18.53 -7.28
C ASP A 431 -30.31 18.93 -8.72
N GLU A 432 -29.31 19.80 -8.88
CA GLU A 432 -28.77 20.21 -10.18
C GLU A 432 -28.09 19.03 -10.92
N SER A 433 -27.36 18.19 -10.19
CA SER A 433 -26.76 16.96 -10.69
C SER A 433 -27.83 15.99 -11.21
N MET A 434 -28.91 15.80 -10.45
CA MET A 434 -30.03 14.95 -10.86
C MET A 434 -30.71 15.47 -12.13
N GLU A 435 -30.96 16.78 -12.20
CA GLU A 435 -31.61 17.38 -13.37
C GLU A 435 -30.75 17.20 -14.62
N THR A 436 -29.45 17.45 -14.51
CA THR A 436 -28.49 17.27 -15.61
C THR A 436 -28.45 15.81 -16.08
N LEU A 437 -28.37 14.85 -15.14
CA LEU A 437 -28.37 13.43 -15.46
C LEU A 437 -29.67 13.00 -16.15
N ARG A 438 -30.84 13.51 -15.73
CA ARG A 438 -32.13 13.23 -16.38
C ARG A 438 -32.18 13.76 -17.80
N VAL A 439 -31.84 15.04 -17.99
CA VAL A 439 -31.84 15.67 -19.32
C VAL A 439 -30.93 14.93 -20.30
N ILE A 440 -29.71 14.58 -19.85
CA ILE A 440 -28.74 13.87 -20.71
C ILE A 440 -29.16 12.43 -20.98
N LYS A 441 -29.74 11.73 -19.99
CA LYS A 441 -30.32 10.39 -20.17
C LYS A 441 -31.42 10.38 -21.24
N GLU A 442 -32.30 11.38 -21.26
CA GLU A 442 -33.39 11.46 -22.24
C GLU A 442 -32.89 11.80 -23.66
N ARG A 443 -31.92 12.73 -23.75
CA ARG A 443 -31.37 13.18 -25.03
C ARG A 443 -30.45 12.15 -25.70
N THR A 444 -29.72 11.36 -24.92
CA THR A 444 -28.75 10.40 -25.45
C THR A 444 -29.44 9.20 -26.07
N LYS A 445 -29.23 8.96 -27.37
CA LYS A 445 -29.81 7.81 -28.11
C LYS A 445 -28.78 6.74 -28.51
N LYS A 446 -27.49 7.07 -28.46
CA LYS A 446 -26.40 6.20 -28.94
C LYS A 446 -25.93 5.16 -27.92
N TYR A 447 -26.34 5.33 -26.67
CA TYR A 447 -26.03 4.48 -25.50
C TYR A 447 -26.97 4.90 -24.36
N THR A 448 -27.04 4.10 -23.31
CA THR A 448 -27.89 4.38 -22.15
C THR A 448 -27.06 4.97 -21.01
N ILE A 449 -27.65 5.91 -20.27
CA ILE A 449 -27.09 6.42 -19.02
C ILE A 449 -28.09 6.09 -17.90
N ASN A 450 -27.61 5.50 -16.82
CA ASN A 450 -28.36 5.29 -15.59
C ASN A 450 -27.60 5.87 -14.42
N PHE A 451 -28.34 6.26 -13.39
CA PHE A 451 -27.80 6.73 -12.13
C PHE A 451 -28.72 6.21 -11.03
N LEU A 452 -28.13 5.73 -9.94
CA LEU A 452 -28.85 5.04 -8.88
C LEU A 452 -28.42 5.59 -7.52
N GLY A 453 -29.38 6.14 -6.79
CA GLY A 453 -29.27 6.37 -5.34
C GLY A 453 -29.67 5.12 -4.55
N LEU A 454 -29.61 5.17 -3.21
CA LEU A 454 -29.95 4.03 -2.36
C LEU A 454 -31.35 3.44 -2.64
N ASP A 455 -32.36 4.29 -2.80
CA ASP A 455 -33.73 3.83 -3.07
C ASP A 455 -33.85 3.15 -4.44
N ASP A 456 -33.14 3.67 -5.45
CA ASP A 456 -33.08 3.06 -6.78
C ASP A 456 -32.38 1.70 -6.71
N MET A 457 -31.28 1.59 -5.96
CA MET A 457 -30.56 0.33 -5.76
C MET A 457 -31.46 -0.74 -5.12
N ILE A 458 -32.21 -0.38 -4.08
CA ILE A 458 -33.18 -1.28 -3.42
C ILE A 458 -34.27 -1.71 -4.39
N LYS A 459 -34.81 -0.76 -5.16
CA LYS A 459 -35.86 -1.04 -6.14
C LYS A 459 -35.35 -2.00 -7.22
N VAL A 460 -34.20 -1.71 -7.82
CA VAL A 460 -33.61 -2.55 -8.87
C VAL A 460 -33.22 -3.93 -8.32
N ALA A 461 -32.75 -4.01 -7.07
CA ALA A 461 -32.50 -5.30 -6.40
C ALA A 461 -33.77 -6.16 -6.29
N ARG A 462 -34.90 -5.55 -5.90
CA ARG A 462 -36.20 -6.24 -5.84
C ARG A 462 -36.69 -6.68 -7.21
N ASP A 463 -36.63 -5.78 -8.19
CA ASP A 463 -37.08 -6.04 -9.56
C ASP A 463 -36.30 -7.20 -10.21
N LYS A 464 -35.01 -7.35 -9.85
CA LYS A 464 -34.14 -8.45 -10.31
C LYS A 464 -34.08 -9.65 -9.36
N ASN A 465 -34.84 -9.62 -8.26
CA ASN A 465 -34.88 -10.66 -7.23
C ASN A 465 -33.51 -10.98 -6.59
N ILE A 466 -32.64 -9.98 -6.43
CA ILE A 466 -31.32 -10.09 -5.81
C ILE A 466 -31.42 -9.67 -4.33
N LYS A 467 -32.10 -10.51 -3.54
CA LYS A 467 -32.46 -10.23 -2.13
C LYS A 467 -31.27 -9.91 -1.23
N HIS A 468 -30.13 -10.55 -1.47
CA HIS A 468 -28.94 -10.33 -0.65
C HIS A 468 -28.29 -8.98 -0.91
N PHE A 469 -28.28 -8.51 -2.16
CA PHE A 469 -27.84 -7.16 -2.47
C PHE A 469 -28.75 -6.12 -1.80
N GLU A 470 -30.07 -6.31 -1.87
CA GLU A 470 -31.02 -5.46 -1.13
C GLU A 470 -30.69 -5.41 0.36
N LYS A 471 -30.45 -6.58 0.98
CA LYS A 471 -30.08 -6.67 2.39
C LYS A 471 -28.78 -5.91 2.69
N ILE A 472 -27.74 -6.11 1.88
CA ILE A 472 -26.46 -5.42 2.05
C ILE A 472 -26.64 -3.90 1.97
N ILE A 473 -27.39 -3.39 0.99
CA ILE A 473 -27.62 -1.95 0.86
C ILE A 473 -28.33 -1.40 2.10
N LYS A 474 -29.33 -2.12 2.60
CA LYS A 474 -30.06 -1.75 3.82
C LYS A 474 -29.20 -1.76 5.08
N ASP A 475 -28.50 -2.86 5.33
CA ASP A 475 -27.76 -3.06 6.57
C ASP A 475 -26.48 -2.20 6.63
N TYR A 476 -25.85 -1.94 5.47
CA TYR A 476 -24.55 -1.29 5.42
C TYR A 476 -24.59 0.18 5.02
N TYR A 477 -25.55 0.64 4.22
CA TYR A 477 -25.49 1.99 3.64
C TYR A 477 -26.67 2.90 4.00
N ILE A 478 -27.76 2.35 4.51
CA ILE A 478 -28.82 3.17 5.12
C ILE A 478 -28.38 3.52 6.54
N LYS A 479 -28.40 4.81 6.89
CA LYS A 479 -28.17 5.24 8.26
C LYS A 479 -29.33 4.77 9.14
N GLU A 480 -29.04 4.11 10.26
CA GLU A 480 -30.00 4.11 11.37
C GLU A 480 -30.22 5.59 11.76
N VAL A 481 -31.47 6.03 11.71
CA VAL A 481 -31.91 7.40 12.05
C VAL A 481 -31.89 7.59 13.55
#